data_AF-A0A914J241-F1
#
_entry.id   AF-A0A914J241-F1
#
_cell.length_a   1.000
_cell.length_b   1.000
_cell.length_c   1.000
_cell.angle_alpha   90.00
_cell.angle_beta   90.00
_cell.angle_gamma   90.00
#
_symmetry.space_group_name_H-M   'P 1'
#
loop_
_entity.id
_entity.type
_entity.pdbx_description
1 polymer ?
#
loop_
_entity_poly.entity_id
_entity_poly.type
_entity_poly.pdbx_seq_one_letter_code
_entity_poly.pdbx_strand_id
1 'polypeptide(L)'
;MRLSVACLFGGASKGPQADMLRRGIDVCIATPGRLLDFLEGDATNMMRCSYLVLDEADRMLDMGFEPQIRKIVSQIRPDSQTLKFFAN
;
A
#
# COMPACT_ATOMS: atom_id res chain seq x y z
N MET A 1 -6.80 -22.90 0.27
CA MET A 1 -7.05 -21.49 -0.06
C MET A 1 -5.79 -20.95 -0.75
N ARG A 2 -5.90 -20.34 -1.94
CA ARG A 2 -4.74 -19.80 -2.66
C ARG A 2 -4.79 -18.28 -2.54
N LEU A 3 -3.76 -17.69 -1.91
CA LEU A 3 -3.64 -16.24 -1.79
C LEU A 3 -3.04 -15.65 -3.07
N SER A 4 -3.54 -14.48 -3.44
CA SER A 4 -3.06 -13.65 -4.54
C SER A 4 -2.28 -12.46 -3.99
N VAL A 5 -1.13 -12.18 -4.60
CA VAL A 5 -0.19 -11.16 -4.11
C VAL A 5 0.23 -10.25 -5.26
N ALA A 6 0.33 -8.95 -5.00
CA ALA A 6 0.91 -7.98 -5.94
C ALA A 6 1.97 -7.10 -5.28
N CYS A 7 2.97 -6.72 -6.07
CA CYS A 7 3.96 -5.72 -5.72
C CYS A 7 3.72 -4.44 -6.52
N LEU A 8 3.55 -3.30 -5.84
CA LEU A 8 3.30 -2.00 -6.44
C LEU A 8 4.48 -1.07 -6.16
N PHE A 9 5.26 -0.74 -7.18
CA PHE A 9 6.42 0.14 -7.01
C PHE A 9 6.73 0.95 -8.27
N GLY A 10 7.37 2.10 -8.06
CA GLY A 10 7.86 3.00 -9.12
C GLY A 10 8.90 2.36 -10.05
N GLY A 11 9.19 2.98 -11.19
CA GLY A 11 10.19 2.48 -12.15
C GLY A 11 9.75 1.30 -13.03
N ALA A 12 8.69 0.57 -12.65
CA ALA A 12 8.06 -0.47 -13.48
C ALA A 12 6.75 0.02 -14.13
N SER A 13 6.35 -0.65 -15.22
CA SER A 13 5.11 -0.33 -15.96
C SER A 13 3.87 -0.41 -15.06
N LYS A 14 3.00 0.61 -15.17
CA LYS A 14 1.76 0.70 -14.39
C LYS A 14 0.69 -0.30 -14.85
N GLY A 15 0.63 -0.61 -16.14
CA GLY A 15 -0.45 -1.43 -16.74
C GLY A 15 -0.60 -2.81 -16.08
N PRO A 16 0.47 -3.63 -16.03
CA PRO A 16 0.40 -4.96 -15.40
C PRO A 16 0.02 -4.89 -13.91
N GLN A 17 0.51 -3.90 -13.17
CA GLN A 17 0.17 -3.71 -11.76
C GLN A 17 -1.31 -3.35 -11.58
N ALA A 18 -1.85 -2.48 -12.44
CA ALA A 18 -3.28 -2.14 -12.46
C ALA A 18 -4.16 -3.34 -12.81
N ASP A 19 -3.73 -4.17 -13.77
CA ASP A 19 -4.46 -5.39 -14.14
C ASP A 19 -4.51 -6.42 -13.00
N MET A 20 -3.44 -6.53 -12.22
CA MET A 20 -3.45 -7.35 -11.00
C MET A 20 -4.46 -6.83 -9.98
N LEU A 21 -4.48 -5.50 -9.73
CA LEU A 21 -5.44 -4.90 -8.79
C LEU A 21 -6.89 -5.12 -9.23
N ARG A 22 -7.19 -4.96 -10.53
CA ARG A 22 -8.53 -5.21 -11.10
C ARG A 22 -9.01 -6.65 -10.95
N ARG A 23 -8.09 -7.62 -10.99
CA ARG A 23 -8.41 -9.03 -10.76
C ARG A 23 -8.73 -9.35 -9.30
N GLY A 24 -8.41 -8.44 -8.39
CA GLY A 24 -8.49 -8.65 -6.95
C GLY A 24 -7.22 -9.31 -6.41
N ILE A 25 -6.74 -8.79 -5.29
CA ILE A 25 -5.58 -9.32 -4.57
C ILE A 25 -5.88 -9.44 -3.08
N ASP A 26 -5.26 -10.41 -2.42
CA ASP A 26 -5.38 -10.62 -0.98
C ASP A 26 -4.27 -9.89 -0.20
N VAL A 27 -3.06 -9.82 -0.78
CA VAL A 27 -1.90 -9.16 -0.17
C VAL A 27 -1.28 -8.17 -1.15
N CYS A 28 -1.04 -6.95 -0.68
CA CYS A 28 -0.40 -5.89 -1.45
C CYS A 28 0.89 -5.47 -0.75
N ILE A 29 2.02 -5.59 -1.44
CA ILE A 29 3.31 -5.03 -1.01
C ILE A 29 3.55 -3.80 -1.87
N ALA A 30 3.79 -2.63 -1.27
CA ALA A 30 3.87 -1.41 -2.07
C ALA A 30 4.83 -0.37 -1.53
N THR A 31 5.45 0.39 -2.44
CA THR A 31 6.05 1.68 -2.08
C THR A 31 4.97 2.77 -2.03
N PRO A 32 5.04 3.72 -1.08
CA PRO A 32 3.96 4.70 -0.85
C PRO A 32 3.53 5.44 -2.11
N GLY A 33 4.48 5.92 -2.93
CA GLY A 33 4.17 6.66 -4.14
C GLY A 33 3.32 5.88 -5.15
N ARG A 34 3.67 4.63 -5.47
CA ARG A 34 2.91 3.86 -6.46
C ARG A 34 1.53 3.43 -5.95
N LEU A 35 1.42 3.11 -4.66
CA LEU A 35 0.12 2.81 -4.07
C LEU A 35 -0.79 4.04 -4.10
N LEU A 36 -0.28 5.20 -3.70
CA LEU A 36 -1.05 6.44 -3.72
C LEU A 36 -1.50 6.80 -5.15
N ASP A 37 -0.62 6.66 -6.15
CA ASP A 37 -0.98 6.84 -7.56
C ASP A 37 -2.20 5.98 -7.98
N PHE A 38 -2.26 4.73 -7.51
CA PHE A 38 -3.37 3.82 -7.83
C PHE A 38 -4.64 4.09 -7.01
N LEU A 39 -4.52 4.63 -5.80
CA LEU A 39 -5.65 5.05 -5.00
C LEU A 39 -6.27 6.34 -5.56
N GLU A 40 -5.45 7.34 -5.92
CA GLU A 40 -5.91 8.60 -6.52
C GLU A 40 -6.47 8.38 -7.95
N GLY A 41 -6.04 7.33 -8.64
CA GLY A 41 -6.54 6.93 -9.96
C GLY A 41 -7.63 5.87 -9.97
N ASP A 42 -8.26 5.57 -8.82
CA ASP A 42 -9.35 4.60 -8.66
C ASP A 42 -9.06 3.18 -9.18
N ALA A 43 -7.79 2.79 -9.28
CA ALA A 43 -7.40 1.45 -9.71
C ALA A 43 -7.56 0.41 -8.59
N THR A 44 -7.61 0.87 -7.34
CA THR A 44 -7.87 0.05 -6.14
C THR A 44 -8.43 0.93 -5.02
N ASN A 45 -8.78 0.34 -3.88
CA ASN A 45 -9.21 1.06 -2.67
C ASN A 45 -8.75 0.33 -1.41
N MET A 46 -8.80 1.03 -0.27
CA MET A 46 -8.39 0.49 1.04
C MET A 46 -9.57 0.02 1.91
N MET A 47 -10.80 0.00 1.40
CA MET A 47 -12.02 -0.27 2.20
C MET A 47 -12.00 -1.66 2.86
N ARG A 48 -11.33 -2.62 2.24
CA ARG A 48 -11.20 -4.00 2.76
C ARG A 48 -9.87 -4.27 3.47
N CYS A 49 -9.01 -3.27 3.62
CA CYS A 49 -7.77 -3.42 4.36
C CYS A 49 -8.09 -3.51 5.86
N SER A 50 -7.90 -4.70 6.43
CA SER A 50 -8.05 -4.95 7.88
C SER A 50 -6.71 -5.14 8.58
N TYR A 51 -5.62 -5.25 7.82
CA TYR A 51 -4.27 -5.48 8.34
C TYR A 51 -3.27 -4.61 7.56
N LEU A 52 -2.61 -3.70 8.26
CA LEU A 52 -1.59 -2.81 7.71
C LEU A 52 -0.24 -3.09 8.38
N VAL A 53 0.80 -3.22 7.56
CA VAL A 53 2.19 -3.27 8.01
C VAL A 53 2.93 -2.06 7.46
N LEU A 54 3.58 -1.30 8.34
CA LEU A 54 4.58 -0.31 7.96
C LEU A 54 5.95 -0.88 8.34
N ASP A 55 6.73 -1.28 7.35
CA ASP A 55 8.09 -1.81 7.52
C ASP A 55 9.13 -0.73 7.27
N GLU A 56 10.25 -0.75 7.99
CA GLU A 56 11.24 0.34 8.05
C GLU A 56 10.57 1.73 8.21
N ALA A 57 9.61 1.83 9.13
CA ALA A 57 8.71 2.97 9.23
C ALA A 57 9.45 4.30 9.50
N ASP A 58 10.52 4.27 10.29
CA ASP A 58 11.44 5.37 10.54
C ASP A 58 12.13 5.85 9.25
N ARG A 59 12.70 4.91 8.48
CA ARG A 59 13.35 5.24 7.21
C ARG A 59 12.39 5.86 6.20
N MET A 60 11.15 5.37 6.14
CA MET A 60 10.15 5.95 5.26
C MET A 60 9.85 7.42 5.61
N LEU A 61 9.86 7.78 6.90
CA LEU A 61 9.71 9.17 7.33
C LEU A 61 10.91 10.02 6.91
N ASP A 62 12.14 9.52 7.08
CA ASP A 62 13.38 10.20 6.67
C ASP A 62 13.44 10.43 5.15
N MET A 63 12.89 9.50 4.36
CA MET A 63 12.78 9.64 2.91
C MET A 63 11.69 10.64 2.47
N GLY A 64 10.99 11.27 3.41
CA GLY A 64 9.92 12.23 3.13
C GLY A 64 8.60 11.61 2.71
N PHE A 65 8.38 10.30 2.95
CA PHE A 65 7.14 9.63 2.57
C PHE A 65 5.98 9.87 3.54
N GLU A 66 6.20 10.58 4.65
CA GLU A 66 5.16 10.86 5.64
C GLU A 66 3.83 11.37 5.04
N PRO A 67 3.82 12.37 4.13
CA PRO A 67 2.55 12.87 3.58
C PRO A 67 1.80 11.81 2.78
N GLN A 68 2.52 10.95 2.05
CA GLN A 68 1.93 9.87 1.26
C GLN A 68 1.39 8.77 2.17
N ILE A 69 2.15 8.38 3.20
CA ILE A 69 1.71 7.39 4.18
C ILE A 69 0.45 7.87 4.89
N ARG A 70 0.41 9.14 5.34
CA ARG A 70 -0.77 9.71 6.00
C ARG A 70 -2.02 9.65 5.10
N LYS A 71 -1.89 9.99 3.81
CA LYS A 71 -2.99 9.90 2.83
C LYS A 71 -3.46 8.48 2.59
N ILE A 72 -2.56 7.49 2.58
CA ILE A 72 -2.92 6.07 2.42
C ILE A 72 -3.64 5.58 3.66
N VAL A 73 -3.06 5.82 4.85
CA VAL A 73 -3.60 5.35 6.13
C VAL A 73 -4.97 5.97 6.43
N SER A 74 -5.20 7.23 6.05
CA SER A 74 -6.51 7.88 6.24
C SER A 74 -7.65 7.25 5.43
N GLN A 75 -7.35 6.40 4.45
CA GLN A 75 -8.35 5.66 3.67
C GLN A 75 -8.66 4.27 4.25
N ILE A 76 -7.91 3.85 5.28
CA ILE A 76 -8.10 2.56 5.95
C ILE A 76 -9.07 2.76 7.12
N ARG A 77 -9.94 1.78 7.34
CA ARG A 77 -10.87 1.75 8.48
C ARG A 77 -10.13 1.81 9.84
N PRO A 78 -10.64 2.56 10.82
CA PRO A 78 -9.95 2.81 12.09
C PRO A 78 -9.81 1.56 12.98
N ASP A 79 -10.63 0.54 12.76
CA ASP A 79 -10.61 -0.75 13.46
C ASP A 79 -9.74 -1.82 12.75
N SER A 80 -8.89 -1.39 11.81
CA SER A 80 -7.84 -2.24 11.24
C SER A 80 -6.71 -2.50 12.24
N GLN A 81 -6.11 -3.68 12.16
CA GLN A 81 -4.90 -3.99 12.91
C GLN A 81 -3.69 -3.35 12.20
N THR A 82 -2.93 -2.53 12.92
CA THR A 82 -1.71 -1.89 12.39
C THR A 82 -0.49 -2.40 13.13
N LEU A 83 0.50 -2.90 12.39
CA LEU A 83 1.83 -3.22 12.90
C LEU A 83 2.85 -2.26 12.28
N LYS A 84 3.76 -1.78 13.11
CA LYS A 84 4.88 -0.94 12.68
C LYS A 84 6.17 -1.61 13.12
N PHE A 85 7.05 -1.84 12.17
CA PHE A 85 8.39 -2.35 12.42
C PHE A 85 9.38 -1.20 12.18
N PHE A 86 10.27 -1.04 13.13
CA PHE A 86 11.34 -0.04 13.12
C PHE A 86 12.66 -0.81 13.15
N ALA A 87 13.66 -0.32 12.42
CA ALA A 87 14.97 -0.99 12.36
C ALA A 87 15.89 -0.57 13.53
N ASN A 88 15.43 0.32 14.41
CA ASN A 88 16.18 0.96 15.49
C ASN A 88 15.47 0.85 16.84
#